data_AF-A0AB39BMH6-F1
#
_entry.id   AF-A0AB39BMH6-F1
#
_cell.length_a   1.000
_cell.length_b   1.000
_cell.length_c   1.000
_cell.angle_alpha   90.00
_cell.angle_beta   90.00
_cell.angle_gamma   90.00
#
_symmetry.space_group_name_H-M   'P 1'
#
loop_
_entity.id
_entity.type
_entity.pdbx_description
1 polymer ?
#
loop_
_entity_poly.entity_id
_entity_poly.type
_entity_poly.pdbx_seq_one_letter_code
_entity_poly.pdbx_strand_id
1 'polypeptide(L)' 'MLLLTTPAGDTISASTDVELASKWLDKQYGETWADGLIPFDEHDYMNSTIEELALMRDGIFPGYAITEPTTFDH' A
#
# COMPACT_ATOMS: atom_id res chain seq x y z
N MET A 1 -1.15 -0.48 -12.88
CA MET A 1 -0.59 -1.55 -12.02
C MET A 1 0.43 -0.90 -11.12
N LEU A 2 0.29 -1.02 -9.81
CA LEU A 2 1.23 -0.48 -8.83
C LEU A 2 2.18 -1.59 -8.38
N LEU A 3 3.44 -1.24 -8.12
CA LEU A 3 4.42 -2.13 -7.50
C LEU A 3 5.11 -1.41 -6.35
N LEU A 4 4.83 -1.84 -5.13
CA LEU A 4 5.56 -1.46 -3.91
C LEU A 4 6.79 -2.35 -3.77
N THR A 5 7.95 -1.73 -3.54
CA THR A 5 9.20 -2.40 -3.14
C THR A 5 9.59 -1.94 -1.74
N THR A 6 9.88 -2.89 -0.85
CA THR A 6 10.30 -2.59 0.53
C THR A 6 11.83 -2.56 0.66
N PRO A 7 12.38 -1.97 1.74
CA PRO A 7 13.82 -2.02 2.00
C PRO A 7 14.38 -3.45 2.16
N ALA A 8 13.53 -4.41 2.53
CA ALA A 8 13.90 -5.82 2.65
C ALA A 8 13.93 -6.55 1.29
N GLY A 9 13.52 -5.88 0.21
CA GLY A 9 13.44 -6.46 -1.14
C GLY A 9 12.12 -7.19 -1.43
N ASP A 10 11.14 -7.13 -0.53
CA ASP A 10 9.80 -7.65 -0.82
C ASP A 10 9.12 -6.78 -1.88
N THR A 11 8.28 -7.42 -2.70
CA THR A 11 7.48 -6.72 -3.70
C THR A 11 6.00 -7.07 -3.56
N ILE A 12 5.14 -6.05 -3.66
CA ILE A 12 3.68 -6.20 -3.62
C ILE A 12 3.09 -5.51 -4.85
N SER A 13 2.37 -6.26 -5.68
CA SER A 13 1.69 -5.73 -6.85
C SER A 13 0.19 -5.60 -6.63
N ALA A 14 -0.39 -4.55 -7.19
CA ALA A 14 -1.81 -4.26 -7.10
C ALA A 14 -2.30 -3.49 -8.33
N SER A 15 -3.61 -3.49 -8.57
CA SER A 15 -4.22 -2.75 -9.68
C SER A 15 -4.64 -1.33 -9.28
N THR A 16 -4.90 -1.11 -7.98
CA THR A 16 -5.38 0.15 -7.41
C THR A 16 -4.67 0.46 -6.08
N ASP A 17 -4.72 1.71 -5.64
CA ASP A 17 -4.16 2.12 -4.34
C ASP A 17 -4.87 1.41 -3.16
N VAL A 18 -6.18 1.20 -3.27
CA VAL A 18 -6.97 0.48 -2.25
C VAL A 18 -6.52 -0.98 -2.13
N GLU A 19 -6.35 -1.67 -3.27
CA GLU A 19 -5.84 -3.05 -3.27
C GLU A 19 -4.40 -3.11 -2.74
N LEU A 20 -3.56 -2.12 -3.07
CA LEU A 20 -2.20 -2.05 -2.57
C LEU A 20 -2.16 -1.85 -1.05
N ALA A 21 -2.99 -0.95 -0.53
CA ALA A 21 -3.11 -0.70 0.90
C ALA A 21 -3.62 -1.93 1.66
N SER A 22 -4.62 -2.63 1.14
CA SER A 22 -5.09 -3.89 1.74
C SER A 22 -3.97 -4.93 1.82
N LYS A 23 -3.23 -5.16 0.72
CA LYS A 23 -2.11 -6.12 0.70
C LYS A 23 -0.93 -5.68 1.58
N TRP A 24 -0.74 -4.37 1.74
CA TRP A 24 0.28 -3.83 2.63
C TRP A 24 -0.09 -4.03 4.10
N LEU A 25 -1.36 -3.82 4.47
CA LEU A 25 -1.88 -4.17 5.80
C LEU A 25 -1.74 -5.67 6.09
N ASP A 26 -2.04 -6.54 5.12
CA ASP A 26 -1.81 -7.99 5.26
C ASP A 26 -0.34 -8.30 5.54
N LYS A 27 0.59 -7.60 4.90
CA LYS A 27 2.03 -7.78 5.11
C LYS A 27 2.48 -7.29 6.49
N GLN A 28 1.91 -6.20 7.00
CA GLN A 28 2.27 -5.58 8.27
C GLN A 28 1.68 -6.34 9.48
N TYR A 29 0.43 -6.78 9.36
CA TYR A 29 -0.38 -7.24 10.50
C TYR A 29 -0.96 -8.65 10.32
N GLY A 30 -0.87 -9.23 9.11
CA GLY A 30 -1.46 -10.52 8.75
C GLY A 30 -2.81 -10.37 8.05
N GLU A 31 -3.26 -11.43 7.37
CA GLU A 31 -4.50 -11.45 6.56
C GLU A 31 -5.79 -11.18 7.37
N THR A 32 -5.71 -11.27 8.70
CA THR A 32 -6.81 -11.03 9.64
C THR A 32 -6.70 -9.67 10.34
N TRP A 33 -6.01 -8.69 9.74
CA TRP A 33 -5.79 -7.37 10.37
C TRP A 33 -7.09 -6.63 10.70
N ALA A 34 -8.16 -6.91 9.95
CA ALA A 34 -9.48 -6.31 10.16
C ALA A 34 -10.35 -7.06 11.17
N ASP A 35 -9.92 -8.23 11.67
CA ASP A 35 -10.74 -9.06 12.55
C ASP A 35 -11.06 -8.34 13.86
N GLY A 36 -12.35 -8.15 14.13
CA GLY A 36 -12.83 -7.48 15.33
C GLY A 36 -12.79 -5.95 15.28
N LEU A 37 -12.37 -5.35 14.17
CA LEU A 37 -12.53 -3.91 13.95
C LEU A 37 -13.99 -3.56 13.68
N ILE A 38 -14.43 -2.42 14.19
CA ILE A 38 -15.68 -1.83 13.71
C ILE A 38 -15.45 -1.19 12.33
N PRO A 39 -16.49 -1.04 11.50
CA PRO A 39 -16.31 -0.52 10.14
C PRO A 39 -15.59 0.83 10.06
N PHE A 40 -15.83 1.73 11.02
CA PHE A 40 -15.17 3.03 11.05
C PHE A 40 -13.65 2.90 11.24
N ASP A 41 -13.21 2.02 12.16
CA ASP A 41 -11.79 1.80 12.41
C ASP A 41 -11.13 1.14 11.18
N GLU A 42 -11.79 0.18 10.54
CA GLU A 42 -11.32 -0.43 9.29
C GLU A 42 -11.12 0.62 8.19
N HIS A 43 -12.06 1.56 8.05
CA HIS A 43 -11.94 2.68 7.12
C HIS A 43 -10.76 3.61 7.45
N ASP A 44 -10.55 3.93 8.73
CA ASP A 44 -9.45 4.79 9.17
C ASP A 44 -8.08 4.13 8.92
N TYR A 45 -7.95 2.82 9.17
CA TYR A 45 -6.75 2.05 8.82
C TYR A 45 -6.49 2.12 7.31
N MET A 46 -7.50 1.81 6.49
CA MET A 46 -7.35 1.87 5.04
C MET A 46 -6.95 3.26 4.54
N ASN A 47 -7.57 4.33 5.06
CA ASN A 47 -7.22 5.69 4.66
C ASN A 47 -5.78 6.05 5.06
N SER A 48 -5.40 5.73 6.29
CA SER A 48 -4.03 5.98 6.81
C SER A 48 -2.98 5.23 5.98
N THR A 49 -3.29 4.00 5.58
CA THR A 49 -2.39 3.21 4.73
C THR A 49 -2.27 3.79 3.32
N ILE A 50 -3.35 4.30 2.74
CA ILE A 50 -3.28 4.98 1.44
C ILE A 50 -2.40 6.23 1.52
N GLU A 51 -2.51 7.00 2.60
CA GLU A 51 -1.64 8.16 2.85
C GLU A 51 -0.17 7.75 3.04
N GLU A 52 0.09 6.66 3.78
CA GLU A 52 1.43 6.10 3.95
C GLU A 52 2.04 5.72 2.59
N LEU A 53 1.28 5.04 1.73
CA LEU A 53 1.73 4.66 0.39
C LEU A 53 2.02 5.89 -0.48
N ALA A 54 1.23 6.96 -0.37
CA ALA A 54 1.52 8.21 -1.07
C ALA A 54 2.87 8.81 -0.64
N LEU A 55 3.17 8.81 0.66
CA LEU A 55 4.47 9.25 1.17
C LEU A 55 5.64 8.34 0.73
N MET A 56 5.41 7.03 0.60
CA MET A 56 6.39 6.11 0.01
C MET A 56 6.63 6.42 -1.47
N ARG A 57 5.57 6.73 -2.22
CA ARG A 57 5.65 7.14 -3.64
C ARG A 57 6.45 8.44 -3.80
N ASP A 58 6.26 9.39 -2.89
CA ASP A 58 6.97 10.67 -2.87
C ASP A 58 8.44 10.56 -2.41
N GLY A 59 8.88 9.35 -2.03
CA GLY A 59 10.24 9.09 -1.57
C GLY A 59 10.54 9.65 -0.17
N ILE A 60 9.51 9.98 0.61
CA ILE A 60 9.64 10.47 1.98
C ILE A 60 10.13 9.35 2.90
N PHE A 61 9.72 8.10 2.64
CA PHE A 61 10.18 6.92 3.38
C PHE A 61 11.38 6.26 2.68
N PRO A 62 12.61 6.33 3.25
CA PRO A 62 13.80 5.80 2.61
C PRO A 62 13.72 4.29 2.37
N GLY A 63 14.14 3.86 1.18
CA GLY A 63 14.19 2.45 0.79
C GLY A 63 12.84 1.84 0.40
N TYR A 64 11.74 2.58 0.54
CA TYR A 64 10.47 2.25 -0.07
C TYR A 64 10.37 2.89 -1.45
N ALA A 65 9.72 2.22 -2.38
CA ALA A 65 9.41 2.77 -3.69
C ALA A 65 8.08 2.22 -4.19
N ILE A 66 7.23 3.08 -4.73
CA ILE A 66 6.03 2.69 -5.48
C ILE A 66 6.23 3.12 -6.93
N THR A 67 6.12 2.17 -7.85
CA THR A 67 6.24 2.42 -9.28
C THR A 67 4.94 2.08 -10.00
N GLU A 68 4.65 2.85 -11.04
CA GLU A 68 3.57 2.61 -11.99
C GLU A 68 4.21 2.41 -13.36
N PRO A 69 3.81 1.40 -14.16
CA PRO A 69 4.21 1.35 -15.55
C PRO A 69 3.65 2.59 -16.22
N THR A 70 4.54 3.45 -16.70
CA THR A 70 4.18 4.63 -17.48
C THR A 70 3.34 4.19 -18.68
N THR A 71 2.04 4.43 -18.63
CA THR A 71 1.24 4.53 -19.86
C THR A 71 1.68 5.81 -20.56
N PHE A 72 2.62 5.67 -21.50
CA PHE A 72 2.83 6.69 -22.51
C PHE A 72 1.58 6.73 -23.38
N ASP A 73 0.65 7.65 -23.10
CA ASP A 73 -0.36 8.05 -24.08
C ASP A 73 0.37 8.78 -25.20
N HIS A 74 0.39 8.15 -26.38
CA HIS A 74 0.88 8.72 -27.64
C HIS A 74 -0.19 9.58 -28.31
#